data_AF-A0A813XDI8-F1
#
_entry.id   AF-A0A813XDI8-F1
#
_cell.length_a   1.000
_cell.length_b   1.000
_cell.length_c   1.000
_cell.angle_alpha   90.00
_cell.angle_beta   90.00
_cell.angle_gamma   90.00
#
_symmetry.space_group_name_H-M   'P 1'
#
loop_
_entity.id
_entity.type
_entity.pdbx_description
1 polymer ?
#
loop_
_entity_poly.entity_id
_entity_poly.type
_entity_poly.pdbx_seq_one_letter_code
_entity_poly.pdbx_strand_id
1 'polypeptide(L)'
;MQRLSSKHRAVGVTPDQYPVVNKYLLQAIKENLGDKATPEVVAAWQALLDLMAQTFIKREKELYAQLGEDKGFVSFSVTKKEQIASGPTYTFTLSRQDGKKLWPHTAGQYITIRIEKDGVLHHGHYVPVESTDGNTYVIACRQGHDDQNTIVSEELIRNRAVGGTVLVSAPAGSFGLVNDAKHHLFVSGGIGITFLMGMINELNKQGQSASVTVVQCAQTEDRAAFADKLRNTLAKGQYLLLTKEQQISKSHLQDKLKPDTHIYVSGSETFLDTANRIINELNHPRSHVHIKSVEPTLGLLKALDHKK
;
A
#
# COMPACT_ATOMS: atom_id res chain seq x y z
N MET A 1 9.17 -8.56 -11.09
CA MET A 1 8.52 -7.91 -12.27
C MET A 1 7.08 -7.51 -12.00
N GLN A 2 6.13 -8.44 -11.79
CA GLN A 2 4.69 -8.13 -11.64
C GLN A 2 4.38 -6.93 -10.72
N ARG A 3 4.88 -6.96 -9.48
CA ARG A 3 4.63 -5.93 -8.47
C ARG A 3 5.11 -4.54 -8.91
N LEU A 4 6.23 -4.46 -9.63
CA LEU A 4 6.83 -3.20 -10.07
C LEU A 4 6.12 -2.68 -11.33
N SER A 5 5.80 -3.54 -12.29
CA SER A 5 4.96 -3.17 -13.45
C SER A 5 3.59 -2.62 -13.03
N SER A 6 2.97 -3.18 -11.98
CA SER A 6 1.73 -2.61 -11.43
C SER A 6 1.91 -1.21 -10.86
N LYS A 7 3.06 -0.91 -10.23
CA LYS A 7 3.39 0.44 -9.74
C LYS A 7 3.63 1.41 -10.90
N HIS A 8 4.41 1.01 -11.90
CA HIS A 8 4.67 1.80 -13.11
C HIS A 8 3.36 2.21 -13.79
N ARG A 9 2.45 1.25 -14.01
CA ARG A 9 1.13 1.53 -14.56
C ARG A 9 0.34 2.52 -13.68
N ALA A 10 0.38 2.34 -12.36
CA ALA A 10 -0.34 3.21 -11.42
C ALA A 10 0.17 4.66 -11.39
N VAL A 11 1.47 4.88 -11.58
CA VAL A 11 2.04 6.25 -11.63
C VAL A 11 2.03 6.86 -13.05
N GLY A 12 1.74 6.06 -14.08
CA GLY A 12 1.61 6.55 -15.46
C GLY A 12 2.87 6.42 -16.29
N VAL A 13 3.72 5.42 -16.04
CA VAL A 13 4.95 5.21 -16.83
C VAL A 13 4.61 4.85 -18.27
N THR A 14 5.30 5.46 -19.23
CA THR A 14 5.12 5.21 -20.66
C THR A 14 6.39 4.64 -21.31
N PRO A 15 6.29 3.93 -22.45
CA PRO A 15 7.44 3.37 -23.15
C PRO A 15 8.53 4.40 -23.47
N ASP A 16 8.15 5.64 -23.83
CA ASP A 16 9.09 6.70 -24.21
C ASP A 16 9.97 7.21 -23.06
N GLN A 17 9.62 6.88 -21.81
CA GLN A 17 10.42 7.22 -20.63
C GLN A 17 11.60 6.26 -20.42
N TYR A 18 11.52 5.01 -20.90
CA TYR A 18 12.58 4.02 -20.70
C TYR A 18 13.91 4.42 -21.35
N PRO A 19 13.95 4.92 -22.60
CA PRO A 19 15.20 5.41 -23.20
C PRO A 19 15.86 6.53 -22.37
N VAL A 20 15.06 7.41 -21.76
CA VAL A 20 15.56 8.50 -20.91
C VAL A 20 16.20 7.93 -19.64
N VAL A 21 15.51 7.02 -18.95
CA VAL A 21 16.05 6.35 -17.74
C VAL A 21 17.31 5.56 -18.07
N ASN A 22 17.29 4.75 -19.15
CA ASN A 22 18.44 3.94 -19.57
C ASN A 22 19.66 4.81 -19.86
N LYS A 23 19.49 5.95 -20.56
CA LYS A 23 20.57 6.89 -20.86
C LYS A 23 21.27 7.38 -19.58
N TYR A 24 20.51 7.92 -18.63
CA TYR A 24 21.08 8.51 -17.41
C TYR A 24 21.60 7.45 -16.44
N LEU A 25 20.96 6.28 -16.37
CA LEU A 25 21.47 5.17 -15.56
C LEU A 25 22.80 4.64 -16.10
N LEU A 26 22.92 4.46 -17.42
CA LEU A 26 24.18 4.04 -18.02
C LEU A 26 25.28 5.09 -17.82
N GLN A 27 24.95 6.38 -17.91
CA GLN A 27 25.88 7.45 -17.60
C GLN A 27 26.39 7.34 -16.15
N ALA A 28 25.49 7.17 -15.18
CA ALA A 28 25.88 7.01 -13.77
C ALA A 28 26.74 5.76 -13.53
N ILE A 29 26.45 4.64 -14.21
CA ILE A 29 27.27 3.42 -14.16
C ILE A 29 28.68 3.69 -14.67
N LYS A 30 28.82 4.39 -15.80
CA LYS A 30 30.13 4.76 -16.37
C LYS A 30 30.93 5.63 -15.40
N GLU A 31 30.30 6.69 -14.89
CA GLU A 31 30.93 7.63 -13.96
C GLU A 31 31.41 6.92 -12.68
N ASN A 32 30.59 6.01 -12.12
CA ASN A 32 30.93 5.32 -10.88
C ASN A 32 31.95 4.18 -11.06
N LEU A 33 32.02 3.56 -12.24
CA LEU A 33 33.00 2.51 -12.54
C LEU A 33 34.36 3.08 -12.99
N GLY A 34 34.41 4.32 -13.49
CA GLY A 34 35.64 4.95 -13.98
C GLY A 34 36.33 4.06 -15.02
N ASP A 35 37.62 3.79 -14.83
CA ASP A 35 38.44 2.97 -15.73
C ASP A 35 37.94 1.52 -15.88
N LYS A 36 37.10 1.04 -14.96
CA LYS A 36 36.48 -0.30 -15.05
C LYS A 36 35.29 -0.34 -16.03
N ALA A 37 34.80 0.81 -16.49
CA ALA A 37 33.74 0.92 -17.48
C ALA A 37 34.27 0.66 -18.90
N THR A 38 34.87 -0.51 -19.13
CA THR A 38 35.36 -0.89 -20.46
C THR A 38 34.20 -0.91 -21.47
N PRO A 39 34.47 -0.77 -22.78
CA PRO A 39 33.41 -0.82 -23.80
C PRO A 39 32.54 -2.08 -23.71
N GLU A 40 33.16 -3.22 -23.39
CA GLU A 40 32.47 -4.50 -23.19
C GLU A 40 31.54 -4.45 -21.96
N VAL A 41 32.03 -3.96 -20.81
CA VAL A 41 31.22 -3.84 -19.58
C VAL A 41 30.03 -2.90 -19.80
N VAL A 42 30.25 -1.76 -20.47
CA VAL A 42 29.18 -0.81 -20.80
C VAL A 42 28.15 -1.43 -21.75
N ALA A 43 28.60 -2.14 -22.78
CA ALA A 43 27.72 -2.82 -23.73
C ALA A 43 26.86 -3.90 -23.04
N ALA A 44 27.45 -4.66 -22.10
CA ALA A 44 26.73 -5.65 -21.31
C ALA A 44 25.64 -5.01 -20.42
N TRP A 45 25.95 -3.89 -19.76
CA TRP A 45 24.95 -3.13 -18.99
C TRP A 45 23.83 -2.60 -19.88
N GLN A 46 24.17 -2.03 -21.05
CA GLN A 46 23.16 -1.56 -22.00
C GLN A 46 22.22 -2.69 -22.44
N ALA A 47 22.76 -3.84 -22.83
CA ALA A 47 21.96 -5.00 -23.24
C ALA A 47 21.02 -5.49 -22.13
N LEU A 48 21.50 -5.50 -20.87
CA LEU A 48 20.67 -5.86 -19.72
C LEU A 48 19.55 -4.84 -19.48
N LEU A 49 19.86 -3.55 -19.52
CA LEU A 49 18.87 -2.48 -19.34
C LEU A 49 17.78 -2.53 -20.42
N ASP A 50 18.16 -2.80 -21.67
CA ASP A 50 17.22 -2.92 -22.79
C ASP A 50 16.31 -4.14 -22.63
N LEU A 51 16.86 -5.29 -22.21
CA LEU A 51 16.06 -6.49 -21.93
C LEU A 51 15.06 -6.24 -20.79
N MET A 52 15.50 -5.60 -19.70
CA MET A 52 14.60 -5.25 -18.60
C MET A 52 13.51 -4.28 -19.06
N ALA A 53 13.87 -3.23 -19.79
CA ALA A 53 12.93 -2.25 -20.33
C ALA A 53 11.87 -2.92 -21.21
N GLN A 54 12.27 -3.76 -22.16
CA GLN A 54 11.33 -4.50 -23.02
C GLN A 54 10.39 -5.40 -22.21
N THR A 55 10.91 -6.06 -21.18
CA THR A 55 10.10 -6.92 -20.29
C THR A 55 9.07 -6.11 -19.51
N PHE A 56 9.46 -4.96 -18.96
CA PHE A 56 8.54 -4.06 -18.28
C PHE A 56 7.49 -3.47 -19.23
N ILE A 57 7.91 -2.93 -20.38
CA ILE A 57 7.04 -2.34 -21.40
C ILE A 57 5.97 -3.34 -21.84
N LYS A 58 6.37 -4.60 -22.12
CA LYS A 58 5.43 -5.65 -22.51
C LYS A 58 4.39 -5.88 -21.40
N ARG A 59 4.83 -6.01 -20.15
CA ARG A 59 3.92 -6.27 -19.03
C ARG A 59 3.01 -5.08 -18.73
N GLU A 60 3.54 -3.87 -18.79
CA GLU A 60 2.76 -2.64 -18.59
C GLU A 60 1.71 -2.44 -19.68
N LYS A 61 2.04 -2.76 -20.94
CA LYS A 61 1.08 -2.75 -22.04
C LYS A 61 -0.13 -3.65 -21.76
N GLU A 62 0.09 -4.86 -21.24
CA GLU A 62 -0.98 -5.77 -20.83
C GLU A 62 -1.83 -5.17 -19.69
N LEU A 63 -1.18 -4.56 -18.69
CA LEU A 63 -1.88 -3.92 -17.56
C LEU A 63 -2.68 -2.68 -17.98
N TYR A 64 -2.20 -1.90 -18.95
CA TYR A 64 -2.94 -0.78 -19.52
C TYR A 64 -4.11 -1.25 -20.37
N ALA A 65 -3.95 -2.33 -21.15
CA ALA A 65 -5.02 -2.89 -21.98
C ALA A 65 -6.23 -3.36 -21.14
N GLN A 66 -5.99 -3.86 -19.92
CA GLN A 66 -7.06 -4.25 -18.98
C GLN A 66 -7.97 -3.09 -18.55
N LEU A 67 -7.51 -1.84 -18.68
CA LEU A 67 -8.31 -0.65 -18.35
C LEU A 67 -9.17 -0.16 -19.52
N GLY A 68 -8.99 -0.72 -20.72
CA GLY A 68 -9.65 -0.24 -21.93
C GLY A 68 -9.38 1.24 -22.19
N GLU A 69 -10.45 2.01 -22.37
CA GLU A 69 -10.37 3.46 -22.58
C GLU A 69 -10.22 4.25 -21.26
N ASP A 70 -10.55 3.66 -20.11
CA ASP A 70 -10.53 4.33 -18.81
C ASP A 70 -9.16 4.24 -18.13
N LYS A 71 -8.15 4.77 -18.84
CA LYS A 71 -6.73 4.71 -18.48
C LYS A 71 -6.18 6.10 -18.09
N GLY A 72 -5.08 6.10 -17.35
CA GLY A 72 -4.42 7.33 -16.91
C GLY A 72 -4.98 7.86 -15.60
N PHE A 73 -4.95 9.19 -15.44
CA PHE A 73 -5.44 9.88 -14.26
C PHE A 73 -6.76 10.57 -14.57
N VAL A 74 -7.77 10.32 -13.73
CA VAL A 74 -9.11 10.90 -13.83
C VAL A 74 -9.34 11.84 -12.66
N SER A 75 -10.11 12.91 -12.88
CA SER A 75 -10.47 13.86 -11.83
C SER A 75 -11.52 13.29 -10.88
N PHE A 76 -11.23 13.41 -9.58
CA PHE A 76 -12.13 13.06 -8.49
C PHE A 76 -12.37 14.27 -7.59
N SER A 77 -13.60 14.40 -7.11
CA SER A 77 -13.97 15.39 -6.09
C SER A 77 -13.86 14.78 -4.70
N VAL A 78 -13.28 15.54 -3.76
CA VAL A 78 -13.35 15.27 -2.32
C VAL A 78 -14.76 15.62 -1.84
N THR A 79 -15.56 14.62 -1.51
CA THR A 79 -16.96 14.79 -1.08
C THR A 79 -17.11 14.82 0.43
N LYS A 80 -16.17 14.20 1.16
CA LYS A 80 -16.13 14.22 2.63
C LYS A 80 -14.68 14.19 3.10
N LYS A 81 -14.40 14.89 4.20
CA LYS A 81 -13.12 14.88 4.92
C LYS A 81 -13.42 14.82 6.42
N GLU A 82 -12.90 13.83 7.12
CA GLU A 82 -13.19 13.61 8.54
C GLU A 82 -11.93 13.20 9.30
N GLN A 83 -11.66 13.86 10.42
CA GLN A 83 -10.56 13.49 11.29
C GLN A 83 -10.95 12.23 12.10
N ILE A 84 -10.10 11.21 12.07
CA ILE A 84 -10.36 9.92 12.72
C ILE A 84 -9.39 9.57 13.85
N ALA A 85 -8.30 10.35 14.00
CA ALA A 85 -7.33 10.22 15.10
C ALA A 85 -6.44 11.47 15.22
N SER A 86 -5.79 11.62 16.39
CA SER A 86 -4.70 12.56 16.66
C SER A 86 -3.45 12.26 15.83
N GLY A 87 -2.48 13.21 15.83
CA GLY A 87 -1.33 13.16 14.92
C GLY A 87 -1.84 13.22 13.48
N PRO A 88 -2.41 14.38 13.08
CA PRO A 88 -3.72 14.45 12.45
C PRO A 88 -3.92 13.42 11.35
N THR A 89 -4.90 12.54 11.54
CA THR A 89 -5.22 11.46 10.58
C THR A 89 -6.65 11.64 10.10
N TYR A 90 -6.83 11.62 8.78
CA TYR A 90 -8.10 11.92 8.13
C TYR A 90 -8.52 10.81 7.19
N THR A 91 -9.84 10.63 7.04
CA THR A 91 -10.43 9.98 5.89
C THR A 91 -10.83 11.00 4.83
N PHE A 92 -10.75 10.60 3.57
CA PHE A 92 -11.25 11.34 2.41
C PHE A 92 -12.17 10.45 1.60
N THR A 93 -13.39 10.90 1.32
CA THR A 93 -14.31 10.24 0.39
C THR A 93 -14.18 10.90 -0.98
N LEU A 94 -13.87 10.11 -1.99
CA LEU A 94 -13.56 10.56 -3.34
C LEU A 94 -14.58 10.00 -4.31
N SER A 95 -15.14 10.86 -5.16
CA SER A 95 -16.08 10.47 -6.23
C SER A 95 -15.57 10.93 -7.59
N ARG A 96 -15.83 10.16 -8.65
CA ARG A 96 -15.45 10.53 -10.01
C ARG A 96 -16.22 11.76 -10.49
N GLN A 97 -15.54 12.66 -11.17
CA GLN A 97 -16.18 13.85 -11.76
C GLN A 97 -16.83 13.57 -13.12
N ASP A 98 -16.41 12.51 -13.83
CA ASP A 98 -16.92 12.16 -15.14
C ASP A 98 -18.25 11.37 -15.10
N GLY A 99 -18.83 11.19 -13.91
CA GLY A 99 -20.10 10.48 -13.70
C GLY A 99 -20.04 8.97 -13.91
N LYS A 100 -18.88 8.40 -14.26
CA LYS A 100 -18.71 6.95 -14.42
C LYS A 100 -18.68 6.25 -13.05
N LYS A 101 -18.96 4.94 -13.07
CA LYS A 101 -18.70 4.07 -11.91
C LYS A 101 -17.22 3.99 -11.61
N LEU A 102 -16.89 3.64 -10.38
CA LEU A 102 -15.51 3.36 -10.01
C LEU A 102 -14.94 2.17 -10.77
N TRP A 103 -13.62 2.17 -10.94
CA TRP A 103 -12.94 0.95 -11.32
C TRP A 103 -13.18 -0.14 -10.25
N PRO A 104 -13.53 -1.37 -10.65
CA PRO A 104 -13.61 -2.47 -9.72
C PRO A 104 -12.24 -2.68 -9.07
N HIS A 105 -12.25 -3.07 -7.79
CA HIS A 105 -11.04 -3.39 -7.05
C HIS A 105 -11.31 -4.47 -6.02
N THR A 106 -10.23 -5.14 -5.63
CA THR A 106 -10.24 -6.04 -4.49
C THR A 106 -9.66 -5.34 -3.26
N ALA A 107 -10.15 -5.72 -2.08
CA ALA A 107 -9.66 -5.18 -0.82
C ALA A 107 -8.15 -5.39 -0.68
N GLY A 108 -7.42 -4.31 -0.39
CA GLY A 108 -5.96 -4.28 -0.27
C GLY A 108 -5.22 -3.76 -1.52
N GLN A 109 -5.90 -3.61 -2.66
CA GLN A 109 -5.40 -2.79 -3.77
C GLN A 109 -5.34 -1.32 -3.37
N TYR A 110 -4.45 -0.57 -4.02
CA TYR A 110 -4.30 0.87 -3.80
C TYR A 110 -4.68 1.65 -5.05
N ILE A 111 -5.27 2.83 -4.86
CA ILE A 111 -5.35 3.87 -5.87
C ILE A 111 -4.12 4.77 -5.76
N THR A 112 -3.78 5.48 -6.84
CA THR A 112 -2.71 6.49 -6.80
C THR A 112 -3.30 7.87 -6.96
N ILE A 113 -3.08 8.73 -5.97
CA ILE A 113 -3.40 10.14 -6.05
C ILE A 113 -2.18 10.88 -6.59
N ARG A 114 -2.42 11.72 -7.59
CA ARG A 114 -1.45 12.66 -8.15
C ARG A 114 -1.84 14.07 -7.74
N ILE A 115 -0.84 14.80 -7.26
CA ILE A 115 -0.93 16.25 -7.03
C ILE A 115 0.23 16.93 -7.74
N GLU A 116 0.08 18.21 -7.99
CA GLU A 116 1.17 19.09 -8.41
C GLU A 116 1.52 20.02 -7.26
N LYS A 117 2.80 20.13 -6.93
CA LYS A 117 3.34 21.07 -5.95
C LYS A 117 4.64 21.63 -6.53
N ASP A 118 4.78 22.95 -6.55
CA ASP A 118 5.98 23.65 -7.04
C ASP A 118 6.41 23.22 -8.47
N GLY A 119 5.44 22.97 -9.35
CA GLY A 119 5.68 22.51 -10.74
C GLY A 119 6.09 21.05 -10.87
N VAL A 120 6.08 20.28 -9.78
CA VAL A 120 6.46 18.86 -9.74
C VAL A 120 5.24 18.01 -9.44
N LEU A 121 5.07 16.93 -10.21
CA LEU A 121 4.04 15.93 -9.94
C LEU A 121 4.50 14.95 -8.86
N HIS A 122 3.70 14.82 -7.82
CA HIS A 122 3.91 13.86 -6.74
C HIS A 122 2.81 12.80 -6.75
N HIS A 123 3.17 11.55 -6.45
CA HIS A 123 2.26 10.41 -6.40
C HIS A 123 2.22 9.79 -5.01
N GLY A 124 1.01 9.60 -4.47
CA GLY A 124 0.77 8.90 -3.21
C GLY A 124 -0.13 7.69 -3.44
N HIS A 125 0.25 6.55 -2.89
CA HIS A 125 -0.55 5.33 -2.97
C HIS A 125 -1.41 5.16 -1.72
N TYR A 126 -2.72 4.99 -1.88
CA TYR A 126 -3.67 4.86 -0.78
C TYR A 126 -4.60 3.67 -1.00
N VAL A 127 -4.76 2.84 0.03
CA VAL A 127 -5.69 1.71 0.01
C VAL A 127 -7.08 2.20 0.39
N PRO A 128 -8.12 1.89 -0.41
CA PRO A 128 -9.49 2.09 0.01
C PRO A 128 -9.79 1.33 1.31
N VAL A 129 -10.26 2.04 2.32
CA VAL A 129 -10.47 1.49 3.67
C VAL A 129 -11.89 0.94 3.89
N GLU A 130 -12.80 1.16 2.95
CA GLU A 130 -14.17 0.64 2.96
C GLU A 130 -14.40 -0.34 1.81
N SER A 131 -15.37 -1.24 1.98
CA SER A 131 -15.88 -2.04 0.86
C SER A 131 -16.52 -1.12 -0.18
N THR A 132 -16.37 -1.41 -1.47
CA THR A 132 -16.93 -0.56 -2.52
C THR A 132 -18.47 -0.53 -2.52
N ASP A 133 -19.02 0.66 -2.74
CA ASP A 133 -20.42 0.92 -3.11
C ASP A 133 -20.58 1.15 -4.64
N GLY A 134 -19.47 1.04 -5.39
CA GLY A 134 -19.37 1.31 -6.83
C GLY A 134 -19.24 2.80 -7.21
N ASN A 135 -19.28 3.73 -6.26
CA ASN A 135 -19.33 5.18 -6.51
C ASN A 135 -18.22 5.96 -5.80
N THR A 136 -17.79 5.52 -4.62
CA THR A 136 -16.82 6.27 -3.79
C THR A 136 -15.63 5.42 -3.33
N TYR A 137 -14.44 6.04 -3.37
CA TYR A 137 -13.27 5.54 -2.67
C TYR A 137 -13.17 6.30 -1.35
N VAL A 138 -13.12 5.57 -0.24
CA VAL A 138 -12.73 6.15 1.05
C VAL A 138 -11.30 5.76 1.31
N ILE A 139 -10.41 6.73 1.41
CA ILE A 139 -9.00 6.51 1.79
C ILE A 139 -8.74 7.15 3.15
N ALA A 140 -7.68 6.69 3.82
CA ALA A 140 -7.19 7.35 5.02
C ALA A 140 -5.70 7.65 4.91
N CYS A 141 -5.29 8.81 5.41
CA CYS A 141 -3.90 9.20 5.50
C CYS A 141 -3.62 9.96 6.78
N ARG A 142 -2.39 9.78 7.27
CA ARG A 142 -1.82 10.55 8.38
C ARG A 142 -1.05 11.73 7.81
N GLN A 143 -1.10 12.86 8.52
CA GLN A 143 -0.30 14.03 8.18
C GLN A 143 1.19 13.68 8.16
N GLY A 144 1.89 14.25 7.17
CA GLY A 144 3.31 14.03 6.97
C GLY A 144 4.18 14.80 7.95
N HIS A 145 5.50 14.67 7.73
CA HIS A 145 6.51 15.48 8.40
C HIS A 145 7.31 16.32 7.38
N ASP A 146 6.65 16.73 6.29
CA ASP A 146 7.22 17.52 5.19
C ASP A 146 8.49 16.91 4.56
N ASP A 147 8.48 15.58 4.38
CA ASP A 147 9.49 14.85 3.62
C ASP A 147 8.95 14.42 2.24
N GLN A 148 9.83 14.01 1.33
CA GLN A 148 9.45 13.60 -0.03
C GLN A 148 8.42 12.46 -0.06
N ASN A 149 8.38 11.62 0.97
CA ASN A 149 7.48 10.46 1.03
C ASN A 149 6.07 10.85 1.53
N THR A 150 5.91 12.03 2.12
CA THR A 150 4.67 12.47 2.76
C THR A 150 4.05 13.72 2.14
N ILE A 151 4.66 14.30 1.11
CA ILE A 151 4.15 15.48 0.37
C ILE A 151 2.67 15.33 0.00
N VAL A 152 2.26 14.17 -0.54
CA VAL A 152 0.88 13.98 -0.99
C VAL A 152 -0.11 13.96 0.17
N SER A 153 0.20 13.27 1.28
CA SER A 153 -0.64 13.28 2.47
C SER A 153 -0.69 14.66 3.14
N GLU A 154 0.42 15.39 3.12
CA GLU A 154 0.49 16.74 3.66
C GLU A 154 -0.41 17.69 2.87
N GLU A 155 -0.32 17.65 1.54
CA GLU A 155 -1.15 18.46 0.66
C GLU A 155 -2.63 18.13 0.77
N LEU A 156 -2.98 16.84 0.84
CA LEU A 156 -4.37 16.41 1.04
C LEU A 156 -4.92 16.97 2.36
N ILE A 157 -4.15 16.88 3.45
CA ILE A 157 -4.61 17.28 4.78
C ILE A 157 -4.62 18.79 4.96
N ARG A 158 -3.60 19.52 4.50
CA ARG A 158 -3.53 20.98 4.68
C ARG A 158 -4.36 21.74 3.65
N ASN A 159 -4.32 21.29 2.39
CA ASN A 159 -4.68 22.13 1.25
C ASN A 159 -5.83 21.57 0.40
N ARG A 160 -6.38 20.39 0.73
CA ARG A 160 -7.59 19.87 0.06
C ARG A 160 -8.78 19.88 1.01
N ALA A 161 -9.75 20.72 0.65
CA ALA A 161 -11.05 20.81 1.30
C ALA A 161 -12.11 19.98 0.54
N VAL A 162 -13.29 19.83 1.14
CA VAL A 162 -14.47 19.30 0.44
C VAL A 162 -14.78 20.19 -0.77
N GLY A 163 -15.12 19.57 -1.90
CA GLY A 163 -15.25 20.22 -3.21
C GLY A 163 -13.92 20.30 -3.98
N GLY A 164 -12.77 20.08 -3.32
CA GLY A 164 -11.47 20.06 -3.97
C GLY A 164 -11.30 18.90 -4.96
N THR A 165 -10.45 19.09 -5.95
CA THR A 165 -10.15 18.08 -6.98
C THR A 165 -8.81 17.38 -6.70
N VAL A 166 -8.78 16.07 -6.95
CA VAL A 166 -7.56 15.26 -6.98
C VAL A 166 -7.55 14.40 -8.24
N LEU A 167 -6.37 14.08 -8.75
CA LEU A 167 -6.21 13.18 -9.88
C LEU A 167 -5.94 11.77 -9.38
N VAL A 168 -6.70 10.78 -9.87
CA VAL A 168 -6.63 9.40 -9.40
C VAL A 168 -6.43 8.44 -10.57
N SER A 169 -5.51 7.48 -10.43
CA SER A 169 -5.37 6.37 -11.38
C SER A 169 -6.05 5.10 -10.87
N ALA A 170 -6.34 4.20 -11.81
CA ALA A 170 -7.02 2.93 -11.54
C ALA A 170 -6.33 2.10 -10.43
N PRO A 171 -7.09 1.34 -9.62
CA PRO A 171 -6.60 0.46 -8.57
C PRO A 171 -5.47 -0.47 -9.04
N ALA A 172 -4.46 -0.68 -8.20
CA ALA A 172 -3.28 -1.48 -8.48
C ALA A 172 -2.82 -2.29 -7.27
N GLY A 173 -1.92 -3.24 -7.51
CA GLY A 173 -1.35 -4.09 -6.47
C GLY A 173 -2.10 -5.42 -6.30
N SER A 174 -1.51 -6.26 -5.45
CA SER A 174 -1.90 -7.66 -5.24
C SER A 174 -1.87 -8.07 -3.78
N PHE A 175 -1.83 -7.10 -2.85
CA PHE A 175 -1.97 -7.37 -1.43
C PHE A 175 -3.47 -7.43 -1.14
N GLY A 176 -3.97 -8.52 -0.55
CA GLY A 176 -5.39 -8.73 -0.34
C GLY A 176 -5.67 -10.08 0.31
N LEU A 177 -6.96 -10.36 0.56
CA LEU A 177 -7.43 -11.60 1.15
C LEU A 177 -7.11 -12.81 0.26
N VAL A 178 -6.73 -13.92 0.89
CA VAL A 178 -6.61 -15.22 0.23
C VAL A 178 -7.97 -15.90 0.27
N ASN A 179 -8.45 -16.39 -0.88
CA ASN A 179 -9.83 -16.86 -1.06
C ASN A 179 -10.24 -18.05 -0.17
N ASP A 180 -9.30 -18.91 0.23
CA ASP A 180 -9.54 -20.11 1.03
C ASP A 180 -9.22 -19.93 2.53
N ALA A 181 -8.82 -18.72 2.93
CA ALA A 181 -8.54 -18.39 4.33
C ALA A 181 -9.84 -18.40 5.16
N LYS A 182 -9.85 -19.19 6.24
CA LYS A 182 -11.00 -19.27 7.16
C LYS A 182 -10.88 -18.40 8.40
N HIS A 183 -9.66 -18.01 8.75
CA HIS A 183 -9.36 -17.19 9.92
C HIS A 183 -8.31 -16.15 9.56
N HIS A 184 -8.48 -14.94 10.08
CA HIS A 184 -7.72 -13.77 9.66
C HIS A 184 -7.18 -13.04 10.89
N LEU A 185 -5.85 -12.97 11.02
CA LEU A 185 -5.19 -12.16 12.04
C LEU A 185 -4.56 -10.93 11.37
N PHE A 186 -5.12 -9.76 11.63
CA PHE A 186 -4.60 -8.48 11.15
C PHE A 186 -3.72 -7.84 12.23
N VAL A 187 -2.47 -7.56 11.92
CA VAL A 187 -1.50 -6.96 12.82
C VAL A 187 -0.99 -5.66 12.22
N SER A 188 -1.26 -4.52 12.87
CA SER A 188 -0.89 -3.22 12.31
C SER A 188 -0.07 -2.35 13.26
N GLY A 189 0.91 -1.62 12.73
CA GLY A 189 1.62 -0.55 13.43
C GLY A 189 1.27 0.82 12.84
N GLY A 190 0.75 1.72 13.68
CA GLY A 190 0.41 3.09 13.31
C GLY A 190 -0.59 3.17 12.14
N ILE A 191 -0.27 3.97 11.12
CA ILE A 191 -1.13 4.12 9.93
C ILE A 191 -1.20 2.84 9.07
N GLY A 192 -0.40 1.81 9.36
CA GLY A 192 -0.47 0.51 8.68
C GLY A 192 -1.85 -0.15 8.71
N ILE A 193 -2.70 0.21 9.69
CA ILE A 193 -4.09 -0.27 9.79
C ILE A 193 -4.90 0.03 8.51
N THR A 194 -4.60 1.11 7.78
CA THR A 194 -5.33 1.49 6.55
C THR A 194 -5.23 0.43 5.45
N PHE A 195 -4.11 -0.29 5.37
CA PHE A 195 -3.93 -1.39 4.42
C PHE A 195 -4.79 -2.61 4.78
N LEU A 196 -5.25 -2.71 6.02
CA LEU A 196 -5.99 -3.85 6.55
C LEU A 196 -7.50 -3.56 6.64
N MET A 197 -7.89 -2.30 6.84
CA MET A 197 -9.30 -1.91 7.01
C MET A 197 -10.20 -2.33 5.85
N GLY A 198 -9.74 -2.19 4.60
CA GLY A 198 -10.53 -2.62 3.43
C GLY A 198 -10.86 -4.11 3.49
N MET A 199 -9.91 -4.95 3.92
CA MET A 199 -10.10 -6.39 4.06
C MET A 199 -11.02 -6.74 5.24
N ILE A 200 -10.84 -6.06 6.38
CA ILE A 200 -11.67 -6.23 7.58
C ILE A 200 -13.14 -5.89 7.26
N ASN A 201 -13.37 -4.76 6.60
CA ASN A 201 -14.72 -4.30 6.24
C ASN A 201 -15.36 -5.19 5.16
N GLU A 202 -14.58 -5.72 4.22
CA GLU A 202 -15.06 -6.69 3.22
C GLU A 202 -15.54 -7.99 3.90
N LEU A 203 -14.74 -8.57 4.81
CA LEU A 203 -15.15 -9.76 5.57
C LEU A 203 -16.39 -9.49 6.43
N ASN A 204 -16.48 -8.32 7.06
CA ASN A 204 -17.66 -7.95 7.83
C ASN A 204 -18.91 -7.84 6.95
N LYS A 205 -18.81 -7.21 5.77
CA LYS A 205 -19.92 -7.11 4.80
C LYS A 205 -20.40 -8.48 4.31
N GLN A 206 -19.49 -9.46 4.23
CA GLN A 206 -19.80 -10.85 3.89
C GLN A 206 -20.35 -11.68 5.07
N GLY A 207 -20.55 -11.07 6.25
CA GLY A 207 -21.02 -11.78 7.44
C GLY A 207 -19.95 -12.65 8.11
N GLN A 208 -18.68 -12.44 7.79
CA GLN A 208 -17.54 -13.25 8.26
C GLN A 208 -16.73 -12.55 9.36
N SER A 209 -17.30 -11.58 10.07
CA SER A 209 -16.62 -10.86 11.16
C SER A 209 -16.12 -11.79 12.28
N ALA A 210 -16.78 -12.92 12.52
CA ALA A 210 -16.33 -13.95 13.46
C ALA A 210 -14.97 -14.60 13.09
N SER A 211 -14.55 -14.51 11.83
CA SER A 211 -13.24 -14.99 11.36
C SER A 211 -12.10 -14.00 11.60
N VAL A 212 -12.41 -12.77 12.00
CA VAL A 212 -11.47 -11.65 12.06
C VAL A 212 -10.93 -11.48 13.47
N THR A 213 -9.62 -11.30 13.59
CA THR A 213 -8.97 -10.81 14.81
C THR A 213 -7.98 -9.72 14.44
N VAL A 214 -7.93 -8.65 15.22
CA VAL A 214 -7.12 -7.47 14.96
C VAL A 214 -6.25 -7.15 16.18
N VAL A 215 -4.95 -6.99 15.95
CA VAL A 215 -3.98 -6.44 16.90
C VAL A 215 -3.44 -5.15 16.31
N GLN A 216 -3.86 -4.02 16.86
CA GLN A 216 -3.41 -2.70 16.44
C GLN A 216 -2.41 -2.15 17.46
N CYS A 217 -1.23 -1.78 17.01
CA CYS A 217 -0.24 -1.07 17.79
C CYS A 217 -0.25 0.41 17.40
N ALA A 218 -0.49 1.29 18.38
CA ALA A 218 -0.45 2.74 18.22
C ALA A 218 0.45 3.36 19.29
N GLN A 219 0.83 4.64 19.12
CA GLN A 219 1.62 5.31 20.16
C GLN A 219 0.78 5.59 21.42
N THR A 220 -0.47 5.99 21.21
CA THR A 220 -1.46 6.33 22.23
C THR A 220 -2.83 5.96 21.67
N GLU A 221 -3.83 5.85 22.54
CA GLU A 221 -5.19 5.48 22.12
C GLU A 221 -5.81 6.51 21.17
N ASP A 222 -5.62 7.80 21.41
CA ASP A 222 -6.10 8.88 20.54
C ASP A 222 -5.42 8.90 19.16
N ARG A 223 -4.28 8.22 19.00
CA ARG A 223 -3.59 8.02 17.71
C ARG A 223 -3.99 6.71 17.01
N ALA A 224 -4.86 5.91 17.61
CA ALA A 224 -5.32 4.64 17.04
C ALA A 224 -6.46 4.85 16.03
N ALA A 225 -6.10 5.11 14.77
CA ALA A 225 -7.06 5.26 13.68
C ALA A 225 -8.01 4.06 13.60
N PHE A 226 -9.31 4.35 13.50
CA PHE A 226 -10.41 3.36 13.43
C PHE A 226 -10.67 2.52 14.69
N ALA A 227 -10.06 2.83 15.84
CA ALA A 227 -10.23 2.04 17.07
C ALA A 227 -11.72 1.86 17.45
N ASP A 228 -12.49 2.95 17.46
CA ASP A 228 -13.91 2.88 17.82
C ASP A 228 -14.74 2.10 16.79
N LYS A 229 -14.43 2.26 15.50
CA LYS A 229 -15.07 1.47 14.44
C LYS A 229 -14.78 -0.03 14.63
N LEU A 230 -13.54 -0.41 14.96
CA LEU A 230 -13.16 -1.80 15.22
C LEU A 230 -13.86 -2.36 16.45
N ARG A 231 -13.95 -1.60 17.55
CA ARG A 231 -14.69 -1.98 18.76
C ARG A 231 -16.18 -2.21 18.50
N ASN A 232 -16.78 -1.40 17.64
CA ASN A 232 -18.20 -1.51 17.31
C ASN A 232 -18.49 -2.63 16.30
N THR A 233 -17.51 -2.98 15.46
CA THR A 233 -17.69 -3.98 14.38
C THR A 233 -17.36 -5.40 14.85
N LEU A 234 -16.37 -5.54 15.74
CA LEU A 234 -15.84 -6.84 16.16
C LEU A 234 -16.36 -7.22 17.54
N ALA A 235 -16.58 -8.52 17.77
CA ALA A 235 -17.00 -9.01 19.08
C ALA A 235 -15.88 -8.86 20.13
N LYS A 236 -16.28 -8.90 21.40
CA LYS A 236 -15.36 -8.81 22.54
C LYS A 236 -14.23 -9.84 22.41
N GLY A 237 -12.98 -9.38 22.49
CA GLY A 237 -11.78 -10.21 22.39
C GLY A 237 -11.17 -10.33 20.98
N GLN A 238 -11.90 -9.94 19.93
CA GLN A 238 -11.39 -9.94 18.56
C GLN A 238 -10.52 -8.71 18.24
N TYR A 239 -10.65 -7.62 18.98
CA TYR A 239 -9.81 -6.43 18.83
C TYR A 239 -8.94 -6.21 20.06
N LEU A 240 -7.63 -6.06 19.84
CA LEU A 240 -6.63 -5.70 20.84
C LEU A 240 -5.89 -4.46 20.37
N LEU A 241 -5.97 -3.39 21.16
CA LEU A 241 -5.16 -2.18 20.99
C LEU A 241 -3.99 -2.23 21.97
N LEU A 242 -2.77 -2.11 21.44
CA LEU A 242 -1.54 -1.97 22.20
C LEU A 242 -1.00 -0.54 22.02
N THR A 243 -0.74 0.16 23.12
CA THR A 243 -0.10 1.49 23.11
C THR A 243 1.41 1.38 23.27
N LYS A 244 2.15 2.50 23.24
CA LYS A 244 3.63 2.49 23.37
C LYS A 244 4.13 1.86 24.67
N GLU A 245 3.30 1.85 25.71
CA GLU A 245 3.58 1.22 27.01
C GLU A 245 3.54 -0.32 26.93
N GLN A 246 2.95 -0.88 25.87
CA GLN A 246 2.76 -2.30 25.66
C GLN A 246 3.51 -2.75 24.40
N GLN A 247 4.67 -3.37 24.58
CA GLN A 247 5.38 -3.96 23.46
C GLN A 247 4.63 -5.21 22.96
N ILE A 248 4.37 -5.25 21.65
CA ILE A 248 3.86 -6.47 21.00
C ILE A 248 4.82 -7.62 21.25
N SER A 249 4.26 -8.79 21.53
CA SER A 249 5.01 -9.98 21.91
C SER A 249 4.31 -11.23 21.37
N LYS A 250 4.97 -12.38 21.51
CA LYS A 250 4.44 -13.67 21.09
C LYS A 250 3.09 -14.00 21.72
N SER A 251 2.91 -13.73 23.01
CA SER A 251 1.65 -14.03 23.73
C SER A 251 0.45 -13.28 23.17
N HIS A 252 0.65 -12.05 22.66
CA HIS A 252 -0.42 -11.27 22.05
C HIS A 252 -0.94 -11.88 20.74
N LEU A 253 -0.15 -12.72 20.06
CA LEU A 253 -0.49 -13.33 18.77
C LEU A 253 -0.84 -14.81 18.89
N GLN A 254 -0.11 -15.57 19.70
CA GLN A 254 -0.18 -17.03 19.74
C GLN A 254 -1.58 -17.56 20.04
N ASP A 255 -2.28 -16.94 21.00
CA ASP A 255 -3.61 -17.40 21.46
C ASP A 255 -4.72 -17.10 20.44
N LYS A 256 -4.36 -16.37 19.37
CA LYS A 256 -5.26 -15.97 18.27
C LYS A 256 -5.08 -16.83 17.02
N LEU A 257 -4.07 -17.71 17.01
CA LEU A 257 -3.76 -18.52 15.84
C LEU A 257 -4.50 -19.86 15.86
N LYS A 258 -5.07 -20.18 14.70
CA LYS A 258 -5.48 -21.53 14.31
C LYS A 258 -4.57 -22.01 13.18
N PRO A 259 -4.45 -23.32 12.90
CA PRO A 259 -3.58 -23.83 11.84
C PRO A 259 -3.82 -23.20 10.46
N ASP A 260 -5.05 -22.80 10.17
CA ASP A 260 -5.51 -22.19 8.92
C ASP A 260 -5.60 -20.65 8.98
N THR A 261 -5.09 -20.00 10.04
CA THR A 261 -5.09 -18.54 10.13
C THR A 261 -4.15 -17.93 9.10
N HIS A 262 -4.61 -16.93 8.36
CA HIS A 262 -3.73 -16.07 7.58
C HIS A 262 -3.42 -14.80 8.36
N ILE A 263 -2.14 -14.49 8.51
CA ILE A 263 -1.63 -13.33 9.24
C ILE A 263 -1.30 -12.23 8.23
N TYR A 264 -1.93 -11.07 8.37
CA TYR A 264 -1.71 -9.89 7.54
C TYR A 264 -1.05 -8.80 8.38
N VAL A 265 0.16 -8.39 8.01
CA VAL A 265 0.97 -7.44 8.80
C VAL A 265 1.24 -6.17 8.00
N SER A 266 1.01 -5.01 8.60
CA SER A 266 1.30 -3.72 7.96
C SER A 266 1.80 -2.66 8.95
N GLY A 267 2.81 -1.89 8.54
CA GLY A 267 3.41 -0.84 9.37
C GLY A 267 4.69 -0.27 8.76
N SER A 268 5.43 0.51 9.55
CA SER A 268 6.79 0.96 9.21
C SER A 268 7.77 -0.23 9.15
N GLU A 269 8.92 -0.06 8.50
CA GLU A 269 9.94 -1.10 8.42
C GLU A 269 10.32 -1.65 9.80
N THR A 270 10.60 -0.77 10.76
CA THR A 270 10.96 -1.18 12.14
C THR A 270 9.86 -2.01 12.82
N PHE A 271 8.60 -1.67 12.58
CA PHE A 271 7.48 -2.46 13.11
C PHE A 271 7.40 -3.82 12.43
N LEU A 272 7.56 -3.86 11.10
CA LEU A 272 7.52 -5.09 10.33
C LEU A 272 8.64 -6.04 10.71
N ASP A 273 9.85 -5.55 10.96
CA ASP A 273 10.97 -6.36 11.43
C ASP A 273 10.67 -6.98 12.79
N THR A 274 10.13 -6.18 13.71
CA THR A 274 9.72 -6.65 15.05
C THR A 274 8.63 -7.72 14.95
N ALA A 275 7.57 -7.45 14.19
CA ALA A 275 6.46 -8.37 14.00
C ALA A 275 6.91 -9.67 13.30
N ASN A 276 7.78 -9.58 12.29
CA ASN A 276 8.30 -10.73 11.57
C ASN A 276 9.20 -11.61 12.46
N ARG A 277 9.98 -11.01 13.37
CA ARG A 277 10.72 -11.77 14.40
C ARG A 277 9.77 -12.55 15.31
N ILE A 278 8.72 -11.91 15.81
CA ILE A 278 7.72 -12.57 16.67
C ILE A 278 7.00 -13.69 15.89
N ILE A 279 6.59 -13.45 14.65
CA ILE A 279 5.89 -14.44 13.82
C ILE A 279 6.79 -15.66 13.52
N ASN A 280 8.08 -15.43 13.33
CA ASN A 280 9.07 -16.52 13.20
C ASN A 280 9.07 -17.44 14.42
N GLU A 281 8.95 -16.88 15.62
CA GLU A 281 8.90 -17.64 16.88
C GLU A 281 7.58 -18.40 17.09
N LEU A 282 6.53 -18.12 16.28
CA LEU A 282 5.23 -18.80 16.33
C LEU A 282 5.21 -20.12 15.55
N ASN A 283 6.22 -20.40 14.72
CA ASN A 283 6.25 -21.57 13.83
C ASN A 283 5.01 -21.71 12.91
N HIS A 284 4.39 -20.59 12.55
CA HIS A 284 3.21 -20.57 11.68
C HIS A 284 3.63 -20.70 10.20
N PRO A 285 2.84 -21.38 9.33
CA PRO A 285 3.20 -21.55 7.92
C PRO A 285 3.51 -20.21 7.23
N ARG A 286 4.71 -20.09 6.65
CA ARG A 286 5.13 -18.85 5.97
C ARG A 286 4.25 -18.49 4.77
N SER A 287 3.63 -19.48 4.14
CA SER A 287 2.62 -19.27 3.08
C SER A 287 1.36 -18.54 3.58
N HIS A 288 1.12 -18.53 4.88
CA HIS A 288 -0.03 -17.86 5.50
C HIS A 288 0.34 -16.49 6.08
N VAL A 289 1.56 -15.98 5.85
CA VAL A 289 2.02 -14.69 6.37
C VAL A 289 2.18 -13.70 5.22
N HIS A 290 1.41 -12.61 5.29
CA HIS A 290 1.32 -11.58 4.25
C HIS A 290 1.77 -10.23 4.80
N ILE A 291 2.86 -9.68 4.28
CA ILE A 291 3.47 -8.46 4.81
C ILE A 291 3.40 -7.32 3.80
N LYS A 292 3.01 -6.14 4.28
CA LYS A 292 2.94 -4.92 3.48
C LYS A 292 3.53 -3.72 4.24
N SER A 293 4.59 -3.13 3.71
CA SER A 293 5.07 -1.84 4.24
C SER A 293 4.22 -0.68 3.75
N VAL A 294 4.08 0.31 4.64
CA VAL A 294 3.52 1.63 4.33
C VAL A 294 4.48 2.48 3.49
N GLU A 295 5.78 2.19 3.55
CA GLU A 295 6.84 2.90 2.84
C GLU A 295 7.37 2.10 1.64
N PRO A 296 8.00 2.74 0.65
CA PRO A 296 8.76 2.05 -0.37
C PRO A 296 9.99 1.37 0.26
N THR A 297 9.98 0.04 0.36
CA THR A 297 11.11 -0.72 0.92
C THR A 297 11.78 -1.58 -0.14
N LEU A 298 13.12 -1.48 -0.20
CA LEU A 298 13.97 -2.49 -0.82
C LEU A 298 14.25 -3.64 0.18
N GLY A 299 14.16 -3.39 1.48
CA GLY A 299 14.41 -4.38 2.54
C GLY A 299 13.49 -5.60 2.48
N LEU A 300 12.20 -5.42 2.14
CA LEU A 300 11.26 -6.55 2.00
C LEU A 300 11.56 -7.45 0.79
N LEU A 301 12.32 -6.97 -0.20
CA LEU A 301 12.77 -7.81 -1.32
C LEU A 301 13.84 -8.81 -0.85
N LYS A 302 14.73 -8.39 0.06
CA LYS A 302 15.79 -9.25 0.61
C LYS A 302 15.24 -10.41 1.45
N ALA A 303 14.14 -10.20 2.18
CA ALA A 303 13.54 -11.23 3.04
C ALA A 303 12.84 -12.37 2.25
N LEU A 304 12.46 -12.12 0.98
CA LEU A 304 11.83 -13.11 0.11
C LEU A 304 12.85 -13.95 -0.70
N ASP A 305 14.09 -13.48 -0.81
CA ASP A 305 15.19 -14.17 -1.50
C ASP A 305 15.89 -15.24 -0.65
N HIS A 306 15.49 -15.43 0.62
CA HIS A 306 15.90 -16.61 1.40
C HIS A 306 15.17 -17.90 0.99
N LYS A 307 14.46 -17.89 -0.14
CA LYS A 307 14.14 -19.11 -0.89
C LYS A 307 15.33 -19.48 -1.79
N LYS A 308 16.37 -20.04 -1.19
CA LYS A 308 17.31 -20.95 -1.87
C LYS A 308 17.46 -22.19 -1.03
#